data_AF-A0A1F8EFZ3-F1
#
_entry.id   AF-A0A1F8EFZ3-F1
#
_cell.length_a   1.000
_cell.length_b   1.000
_cell.length_c   1.000
_cell.angle_alpha   90.00
_cell.angle_beta   90.00
_cell.angle_gamma   90.00
#
_symmetry.space_group_name_H-M   'P 1'
#
loop_
_entity.id
_entity.type
_entity.pdbx_description
1 polymer ?
#
loop_
_entity_poly.entity_id
_entity_poly.type
_entity_poly.pdbx_seq_one_letter_code
_entity_poly.pdbx_strand_id
1 'polypeptide(L)' 'MILPSTVQLAVLKFSKSSQEDDPKDKCVMCGKETPYPKSTHIDFRDYYVEGCGQLCGDCWNKTDSRA' A
#
# COMPACT_ATOMS: atom_id res chain seq x y z
N MET A 1 38.52 -35.07 6.33
CA MET A 1 38.23 -34.47 7.64
C MET A 1 37.57 -33.12 7.38
N ILE A 2 36.41 -32.91 8.01
CA ILE A 2 35.69 -31.63 8.26
C ILE A 2 35.18 -30.79 7.06
N LEU A 3 33.86 -30.89 6.81
CA LEU A 3 32.93 -29.85 6.32
C LEU A 3 32.90 -28.66 7.35
N PRO A 4 32.42 -27.42 7.07
CA PRO A 4 31.15 -27.18 6.36
C PRO A 4 30.95 -25.80 5.66
N SER A 5 29.77 -25.67 5.04
CA SER A 5 28.99 -24.42 5.07
C SER A 5 29.60 -23.19 4.38
N THR A 6 29.42 -23.10 3.07
CA THR A 6 28.96 -21.82 2.51
C THR A 6 27.90 -22.07 1.46
N VAL A 7 26.84 -22.77 1.91
CA VAL A 7 25.49 -22.55 1.41
C VAL A 7 25.15 -21.07 1.69
N GLN A 8 25.70 -20.17 0.90
CA GLN A 8 25.07 -18.89 0.61
C GLN A 8 24.36 -19.16 -0.71
N LEU A 9 23.23 -19.87 -0.68
CA LEU A 9 21.95 -19.18 -0.56
C LEU A 9 21.98 -17.87 -1.36
N ALA A 10 22.29 -17.98 -2.66
CA ALA A 10 21.73 -17.08 -3.65
C ALA A 10 20.23 -17.37 -3.69
N VAL A 11 19.53 -16.92 -2.64
CA VAL A 11 18.08 -16.79 -2.65
C VAL A 11 17.81 -15.93 -3.86
N LEU A 12 17.20 -16.54 -4.87
CA LEU A 12 16.64 -15.89 -6.03
C LEU A 12 16.04 -14.57 -5.57
N LYS A 13 16.66 -13.46 -6.01
CA LYS A 13 16.10 -12.12 -5.89
C LYS A 13 14.69 -12.21 -6.43
N PHE A 14 13.72 -12.25 -5.52
CA PHE A 14 12.31 -12.42 -5.81
C PHE A 14 11.94 -11.36 -6.84
N SER A 15 11.64 -11.84 -8.05
CA SER A 15 11.23 -11.05 -9.19
C SER A 15 10.23 -10.00 -8.77
N LYS A 16 10.67 -8.74 -8.71
CA LYS A 16 9.77 -7.60 -8.63
C LYS A 16 9.05 -7.54 -9.97
N SER A 17 7.90 -8.21 -10.03
CA SER A 17 7.07 -8.27 -11.22
C SER A 17 6.34 -6.93 -11.32
N SER A 18 6.67 -6.17 -12.35
CA SER A 18 5.79 -5.22 -13.03
C SER A 18 4.90 -4.40 -12.10
N GLN A 19 5.41 -3.31 -11.53
CA GLN A 19 4.53 -2.27 -11.03
C GLN A 19 5.02 -0.96 -11.60
N GLU A 20 4.35 -0.56 -12.68
CA GLU A 20 4.38 0.79 -13.23
C GLU A 20 4.22 1.77 -12.06
N ASP A 21 4.91 2.90 -12.13
CA ASP A 21 4.89 3.95 -11.10
C ASP A 21 3.53 4.67 -11.18
N ASP A 22 2.45 3.94 -10.87
CA ASP A 22 1.12 4.52 -10.76
C ASP A 22 1.12 5.44 -9.55
N PRO A 23 0.87 6.75 -9.74
CA PRO A 23 0.89 7.68 -8.64
C PRO A 23 -0.17 7.26 -7.62
N LYS A 24 0.27 7.04 -6.38
CA LYS A 24 -0.60 6.73 -5.26
C LYS A 24 -1.54 7.88 -4.97
N ASP A 25 -2.75 7.54 -4.57
CA ASP A 25 -3.69 8.52 -4.09
C ASP A 25 -3.26 9.02 -2.69
N LYS A 26 -3.67 10.22 -2.32
CA LYS A 26 -3.28 10.85 -1.04
C LYS A 26 -4.50 11.14 -0.20
N CYS A 27 -4.37 10.94 1.10
CA CYS A 27 -5.42 11.24 2.05
C CYS A 27 -5.78 12.74 2.00
N VAL A 28 -7.05 13.05 1.78
CA VAL A 28 -7.53 14.45 1.70
C VAL A 28 -7.41 15.20 3.02
N MET A 29 -7.35 14.50 4.15
CA MET A 29 -7.26 15.11 5.48
C MET A 29 -5.82 15.38 5.93
N CYS A 30 -4.87 14.50 5.61
CA CYS A 30 -3.49 14.59 6.12
C CYS A 30 -2.41 14.59 5.04
N GLY A 31 -2.77 14.35 3.77
CA GLY A 31 -1.85 14.31 2.63
C GLY A 31 -0.97 13.05 2.54
N LYS A 32 -1.11 12.10 3.47
CA LYS A 32 -0.34 10.84 3.47
C LYS A 32 -0.71 10.00 2.25
N GLU A 33 0.28 9.35 1.63
CA GLU A 33 0.05 8.39 0.56
C GLU A 33 -0.75 7.18 1.06
N THR A 34 -1.74 6.80 0.26
CA THR A 34 -2.57 5.62 0.48
C THR A 34 -2.00 4.42 -0.28
N PRO A 35 -2.35 3.18 0.09
CA PRO A 35 -1.89 2.01 -0.64
C PRO A 35 -2.52 1.87 -2.03
N TYR A 36 -3.57 2.65 -2.35
CA TYR A 36 -4.30 2.55 -3.61
C TYR A 36 -3.71 3.51 -4.66
N PRO A 37 -3.37 3.02 -5.87
CA PRO A 37 -3.03 3.86 -6.99
C PRO A 37 -4.26 4.60 -7.51
N LYS A 38 -4.04 5.75 -8.16
CA LYS A 38 -5.12 6.54 -8.78
C LYS A 38 -5.89 5.79 -9.87
N SER A 39 -5.29 4.76 -10.46
CA SER A 39 -5.90 3.91 -11.48
C SER A 39 -6.94 2.91 -10.91
N THR A 40 -6.84 2.54 -9.63
CA THR A 40 -7.78 1.59 -9.02
C THR A 40 -9.19 2.17 -8.97
N HIS A 41 -10.21 1.42 -9.39
CA HIS A 41 -11.59 1.88 -9.32
C HIS A 41 -12.05 2.11 -7.87
N ILE A 42 -12.93 3.09 -7.64
CA ILE A 42 -13.35 3.52 -6.29
C ILE A 42 -14.02 2.41 -5.48
N ASP A 43 -14.73 1.47 -6.13
CA ASP A 43 -15.40 0.34 -5.48
C ASP A 43 -14.45 -0.62 -4.77
N PHE A 44 -13.18 -0.65 -5.18
CA PHE A 44 -12.16 -1.54 -4.60
C PHE A 44 -11.23 -0.82 -3.62
N ARG A 45 -11.53 0.43 -3.25
CA ARG A 45 -10.71 1.21 -2.32
C ARG A 45 -11.37 1.23 -0.95
N ASP A 46 -10.61 0.85 0.07
CA ASP A 46 -11.03 1.09 1.44
C ASP A 46 -10.91 2.58 1.78
N TYR A 47 -11.80 3.06 2.65
CA TYR A 47 -11.76 4.42 3.19
C TYR A 47 -11.92 5.53 2.14
N TYR A 48 -12.54 5.24 1.00
CA TYR A 48 -12.96 6.25 0.02
C TYR A 48 -14.35 6.78 0.39
N VAL A 49 -14.50 8.10 0.44
CA VAL A 49 -15.80 8.75 0.71
C VAL A 49 -16.25 9.44 -0.56
N GLU A 50 -17.41 9.05 -1.09
CA GLU A 50 -18.02 9.71 -2.24
C GLU A 50 -18.23 11.22 -1.95
N GLY A 51 -17.74 12.07 -2.85
CA GLY A 51 -17.82 13.53 -2.70
C GLY A 51 -16.73 14.16 -1.81
N CYS A 52 -16.06 13.40 -0.94
CA CYS A 52 -14.94 13.90 -0.13
C CYS A 52 -13.56 13.45 -0.65
N GLY A 53 -13.46 12.27 -1.25
CA GLY A 53 -12.23 11.68 -1.77
C GLY A 53 -11.62 10.60 -0.88
N GLN A 54 -10.35 10.29 -1.11
CA GLN A 54 -9.63 9.21 -0.43
C GLN A 54 -9.17 9.61 0.96
N LEU A 55 -9.38 8.75 1.97
CA LEU A 55 -8.80 8.88 3.32
C LEU A 55 -7.77 7.77 3.58
N CYS A 56 -6.87 8.00 4.53
CA CYS A 56 -6.09 6.93 5.15
C CYS A 56 -6.86 6.34 6.34
N GLY A 57 -6.56 5.10 6.72
CA GLY A 57 -7.22 4.42 7.85
C GLY A 57 -7.19 5.22 9.15
N ASP A 58 -6.09 5.92 9.45
CA ASP A 58 -5.98 6.80 10.63
C ASP A 58 -7.01 7.93 10.62
N CYS A 59 -7.20 8.59 9.47
CA CYS A 59 -8.13 9.71 9.33
C CYS A 59 -9.57 9.21 9.28
N TRP A 60 -9.81 8.09 8.59
CA TRP A 60 -11.11 7.43 8.59
C TRP A 60 -11.58 7.12 10.02
N ASN A 61 -10.73 6.48 10.83
CA ASN A 61 -11.08 6.12 12.21
C ASN A 61 -11.34 7.35 13.11
N LYS A 62 -10.73 8.51 12.80
CA LYS A 62 -10.99 9.76 13.55
C LYS A 62 -12.31 10.41 13.15
N THR A 63 -12.73 10.22 11.91
CA THR A 63 -13.96 10.83 11.37
C THR A 63 -15.18 9.95 11.62
N ASP A 64 -15.00 8.63 11.64
CA ASP A 64 -16.06 7.68 11.98
C ASP A 64 -16.39 7.80 13.47
N SER A 65 -17.39 8.61 13.80
CA SER A 65 -17.92 8.80 15.16
C SER A 65 -18.66 7.58 15.72
N ARG A 66 -18.46 6.40 15.12
CA ARG A 66 -18.90 5.09 15.61
C ARG A 66 -17.75 4.28 16.23
N ALA A 67 -16.52 4.80 16.18
CA ALA A 67 -15.34 4.25 16.84
C ALA A 67 -15.38 4.38 18.37
#